data_AF-A0A0F2QT50-F1
#
_entry.id   AF-A0A0F2QT50-F1
#
_cell.length_a   1.000
_cell.length_b   1.000
_cell.length_c   1.000
_cell.angle_alpha   90.00
_cell.angle_beta   90.00
_cell.angle_gamma   90.00
#
_symmetry.space_group_name_H-M   'P 1'
#
loop_
_entity.id
_entity.type
_entity.pdbx_description
1 polymer ?
#
loop_
_entity_poly.entity_id
_entity_poly.type
_entity_poly.pdbx_seq_one_letter_code
_entity_poly.pdbx_strand_id
1 'polypeptide(L)' 'MGQVTIYLDTETERKLNAIIREKKVSKSKWIADLIRHETDSCWPQSIIDAAGTWKDMPTAETIRKKIGKDVKREAF' A
#
# COMPACT_ATOMS: atom_id res chain seq x y z
N MET A 1 0.53 -24.23 -14.41
CA MET A 1 -0.03 -23.49 -13.25
C MET A 1 0.71 -23.95 -12.00
N GLY A 2 1.14 -23.03 -11.15
CA GLY A 2 1.85 -23.36 -9.91
C GLY A 2 0.87 -23.78 -8.81
N GLN A 3 1.23 -24.81 -8.04
CA GLN A 3 0.52 -25.21 -6.83
C GLN A 3 1.39 -24.84 -5.62
N VAL A 4 0.75 -24.31 -4.58
CA VAL A 4 1.41 -23.93 -3.33
C VAL A 4 0.68 -24.64 -2.18
N THR A 5 1.44 -25.34 -1.34
CA THR A 5 0.97 -25.90 -0.07
C THR A 5 1.62 -25.11 1.05
N ILE A 6 0.81 -24.54 1.95
CA ILE A 6 1.27 -23.75 3.09
C ILE A 6 0.66 -24.31 4.37
N TYR A 7 1.44 -24.27 5.44
CA TYR A 7 0.96 -24.54 6.79
C TYR A 7 0.42 -23.24 7.38
N LEU A 8 -0.76 -23.31 7.96
CA LEU A 8 -1.37 -22.21 8.70
C LEU A 8 -1.55 -22.67 10.14
N ASP A 9 -1.23 -21.80 11.09
CA ASP A 9 -1.64 -22.01 12.47
C ASP A 9 -3.16 -21.85 12.61
N THR A 10 -3.70 -22.35 13.72
CA THR A 10 -5.15 -22.36 13.99
C THR A 10 -5.77 -20.96 13.97
N GLU A 11 -5.05 -19.95 14.44
CA GLU A 11 -5.53 -18.57 14.48
C GLU A 11 -5.60 -17.97 13.07
N THR A 12 -4.58 -18.20 12.25
CA THR A 12 -4.56 -17.75 10.86
C THR A 12 -5.63 -18.45 10.02
N GLU A 13 -5.83 -19.76 10.18
CA GLU A 13 -6.90 -20.48 9.48
C GLU A 13 -8.29 -19.94 9.87
N ARG A 14 -8.51 -19.65 11.15
CA ARG A 14 -9.78 -19.08 11.65
C ARG A 14 -10.07 -17.74 10.98
N LYS A 15 -9.07 -16.85 10.90
CA LYS A 15 -9.19 -15.54 10.23
C LYS A 15 -9.46 -15.68 8.73
N LEU A 16 -8.77 -16.60 8.05
CA LEU A 16 -8.99 -16.90 6.64
C LEU A 16 -10.44 -17.31 6.38
N ASN A 17 -10.96 -18.25 7.17
CA ASN A 17 -12.34 -18.73 7.03
C ASN A 17 -13.38 -17.62 7.29
N ALA A 18 -13.11 -16.72 8.24
CA ALA A 18 -14.00 -15.59 8.52
C ALA A 18 -14.08 -14.61 7.33
N ILE A 19 -12.94 -14.19 6.78
CA ILE A 19 -12.88 -13.27 5.64
C ILE A 19 -13.55 -13.86 4.40
N ILE A 20 -13.37 -15.16 4.17
CA ILE A 20 -13.97 -15.84 3.02
C ILE A 20 -15.50 -15.86 3.10
N ARG A 21 -16.05 -16.08 4.30
CA ARG A 21 -17.50 -16.02 4.53
C ARG A 21 -18.06 -14.62 4.29
N GLU A 22 -17.34 -13.60 4.76
CA GLU A 22 -17.72 -12.20 4.58
C GLU A 22 -17.65 -11.76 3.10
N LYS A 23 -16.51 -12.03 2.44
CA LYS A 23 -16.25 -11.60 1.05
C LYS A 23 -16.87 -12.51 -0.01
N LYS A 24 -17.40 -13.67 0.36
CA LYS A 24 -18.01 -14.68 -0.54
C LYS A 24 -17.09 -15.10 -1.71
N VAL A 25 -15.80 -15.28 -1.42
CA VAL A 25 -14.78 -15.72 -2.40
C VAL A 25 -14.10 -17.00 -1.95
N SER A 26 -13.57 -17.82 -2.86
CA SER A 26 -12.86 -19.05 -2.48
C SER A 26 -11.49 -18.78 -1.83
N LYS A 27 -10.99 -19.74 -1.03
CA LYS A 27 -9.64 -19.69 -0.41
C LYS A 27 -8.56 -19.37 -1.43
N SER A 28 -8.53 -20.13 -2.53
CA SER A 28 -7.50 -19.99 -3.56
C SER A 28 -7.57 -18.63 -4.27
N LYS A 29 -8.78 -18.12 -4.55
CA LYS A 29 -8.95 -16.81 -5.16
C LYS A 29 -8.44 -15.70 -4.22
N TRP A 30 -8.84 -15.75 -2.95
CA TRP A 30 -8.43 -14.78 -1.96
C TRP A 30 -6.91 -14.75 -1.76
N ILE A 31 -6.26 -15.92 -1.65
CA ILE A 31 -4.80 -15.99 -1.54
C ILE A 31 -4.11 -15.46 -2.81
N ALA A 32 -4.61 -15.80 -4.00
CA ALA A 32 -4.03 -15.29 -5.24
C ALA A 32 -4.19 -13.77 -5.38
N ASP A 33 -5.33 -13.22 -4.96
CA ASP A 33 -5.56 -11.77 -4.91
C ASP A 33 -4.65 -11.09 -3.88
N LEU A 34 -4.46 -11.71 -2.71
CA LEU A 34 -3.54 -11.22 -1.69
C LEU A 34 -2.09 -11.18 -2.20
N ILE A 35 -1.62 -12.25 -2.85
CA ILE A 35 -0.26 -12.27 -3.43
C ILE A 35 -0.11 -11.14 -4.43
N ARG A 36 -1.07 -10.97 -5.35
CA ARG A 36 -1.04 -9.86 -6.31
C ARG A 36 -0.93 -8.50 -5.62
N HIS A 37 -1.78 -8.27 -4.62
CA HIS A 37 -1.80 -7.03 -3.84
C HIS A 37 -0.47 -6.76 -3.13
N GLU A 38 0.09 -7.75 -2.43
CA GLU A 38 1.34 -7.59 -1.67
C GLU A 38 2.58 -7.47 -2.57
N THR A 39 2.50 -7.96 -3.80
CA THR A 39 3.56 -7.82 -4.81
C THR A 39 3.37 -6.62 -5.73
N ASP A 40 2.28 -5.87 -5.57
CA ASP A 40 2.03 -4.70 -6.41
C ASP A 40 3.06 -3.61 -6.08
N SER A 41 3.74 -3.13 -7.12
CA SER A 41 4.73 -2.06 -7.00
C SER A 41 4.10 -0.68 -7.21
N CYS A 42 2.81 -0.63 -7.53
CA CYS A 42 2.07 0.60 -7.73
C CYS A 42 1.38 1.05 -6.44
N TRP A 43 1.19 2.36 -6.31
CA TRP A 43 0.32 2.91 -5.28
C TRP A 43 -1.13 2.49 -5.54
N PRO A 44 -1.92 2.22 -4.49
CA PRO A 44 -3.36 2.01 -4.64
C PRO A 44 -4.01 3.19 -5.34
N GLN A 45 -5.00 2.93 -6.20
CA GLN A 45 -5.67 3.98 -6.97
C GLN A 45 -6.24 5.08 -6.06
N SER A 46 -6.74 4.73 -4.87
CA SER A 46 -7.22 5.69 -3.88
C SER A 46 -6.16 6.71 -3.43
N ILE A 47 -4.89 6.32 -3.40
CA ILE A 47 -3.76 7.21 -3.07
C ILE A 47 -3.40 8.08 -4.27
N ILE A 48 -3.43 7.51 -5.47
CA ILE A 48 -3.20 8.25 -6.72
C ILE A 48 -4.28 9.33 -6.87
N ASP A 49 -5.54 8.97 -6.68
CA ASP A 49 -6.69 9.87 -6.78
C ASP A 49 -6.68 10.95 -5.70
N ALA A 50 -6.02 10.69 -4.56
CA ALA A 50 -5.85 11.70 -3.51
C ALA A 50 -4.86 12.81 -3.91
N ALA A 51 -3.99 12.59 -4.89
CA ALA A 51 -3.05 13.59 -5.36
C ALA A 51 -3.79 14.82 -5.91
N GLY A 52 -3.57 15.99 -5.29
CA GLY A 52 -4.21 17.25 -5.71
C GLY A 52 -5.62 17.49 -5.13
N THR A 53 -6.13 16.60 -4.28
CA THR A 53 -7.45 16.79 -3.64
C THR A 53 -7.45 17.82 -2.50
N TRP A 54 -6.29 18.11 -1.92
CA TRP A 54 -6.18 19.14 -0.89
C TRP A 54 -6.29 20.54 -1.49
N LYS A 55 -7.43 21.19 -1.23
CA LYS A 55 -7.73 22.56 -1.68
C LYS A 55 -6.80 23.61 -1.09
N ASP A 56 -6.37 23.42 0.16
CA ASP A 56 -5.57 24.40 0.92
C ASP A 56 -4.09 24.02 1.01
N MET A 57 -3.60 23.15 0.13
CA MET A 57 -2.19 22.74 0.17
C MET A 57 -1.29 23.91 -0.27
N PRO A 58 -0.37 24.39 0.60
CA PRO A 58 0.51 25.49 0.25
C PRO A 58 1.47 25.07 -0.86
N THR A 59 1.81 26.01 -1.75
CA THR A 59 2.78 25.75 -2.81
C THR A 59 4.17 25.48 -2.21
N ALA A 60 4.99 24.70 -2.93
CA ALA A 60 6.38 24.44 -2.54
C ALA A 60 7.16 25.74 -2.28
N GLU A 61 6.91 26.79 -3.07
CA GLU A 61 7.48 28.12 -2.87
C GLU A 61 7.04 28.77 -1.55
N THR A 62 5.75 28.67 -1.20
CA THR A 62 5.21 29.19 0.06
C THR A 62 5.83 28.51 1.27
N ILE A 63 6.04 27.19 1.18
CA ILE A 63 6.71 26.41 2.23
C ILE A 63 8.18 26.84 2.34
N ARG A 64 8.90 26.92 1.21
CA ARG A 64 10.33 27.26 1.17
C ARG A 64 10.65 28.69 1.61
N LYS A 65 9.71 29.64 1.51
CA LYS A 65 9.89 31.01 2.02
C LYS A 65 10.30 31.08 3.49
N LYS A 66 9.91 30.10 4.31
CA LYS A 66 10.24 30.02 5.74
C LYS A 66 11.42 29.10 6.05
N ILE A 67 11.96 28.40 5.05
CA ILE A 67 13.08 27.48 5.20
C ILE A 67 14.37 28.26 4.91
N GLY A 68 15.38 28.09 5.77
CA GLY A 68 16.71 28.69 5.57
C GLY A 68 17.35 28.22 4.27
N LYS A 69 18.35 28.96 3.77
CA LYS A 69 19.09 28.53 2.58
C LYS A 69 19.92 27.30 2.91
N ASP A 70 19.90 26.31 2.02
CA ASP A 70 20.80 25.15 2.11
C ASP A 70 22.25 25.63 2.14
N VAL A 71 23.04 25.01 3.02
CA VAL A 71 24.49 25.21 3.03
C VAL A 71 25.09 24.53 1.80
N LYS A 72 26.20 25.09 1.29
CA LYS A 72 26.92 24.46 0.17
C LYS A 72 27.37 23.06 0.59
N ARG A 73 27.22 22.10 -0.33
CA ARG A 73 27.84 20.77 -0.17
C ARG A 73 29.35 20.94 0.00
N GLU A 74 29.95 20.14 0.87
CA GLU A 74 31.40 20.15 1.10
C GLU A 74 32.16 19.96 -0.23
N ALA A 75 33.30 20.66 -0.36
CA ALA A 75 34.19 20.49 -1.49
C ALA A 75 34.97 19.17 -1.34
N PHE A 76 35.21 18.50 -2.46
CA PHE A 76 36.07 17.31 -2.55
C PHE A 76 37.55 17.68 -2.37
#